data_AF-A0A1G8LCV1-F1
#
_entry.id   AF-A0A1G8LCV1-F1
#
_cell.length_a   1.000
_cell.length_b   1.000
_cell.length_c   1.000
_cell.angle_alpha   90.00
_cell.angle_beta   90.00
_cell.angle_gamma   90.00
#
_symmetry.space_group_name_H-M   'P 1'
#
loop_
_entity.id
_entity.type
_entity.pdbx_description
1 polymer ?
#
loop_
_entity_poly.entity_id
_entity_poly.type
_entity_poly.pdbx_seq_one_letter_code
_entity_poly.pdbx_strand_id
1 'polypeptide(L)'
;MLDSVHFIFLVFLGMLSLVLVMIIIVIIYSIYQYRFSVRISGWSEIINKKITKVIVYEEDEALTDHDFIEANKDPLFRNLFLQKLVDSEKKFSGAAKGKIKHLFEEYKLQDDALKKLSQKKSHLIAGGIQELTAMNVEESLPEISKFLTHASPQVYQEAQYALVNFNGFEGLHYLDTIQSVISEWQQLRLLSSITHISENSDGLINGWLQSSNDSVTIFTLKLIRKFQILSVYSMVAELTVHSSTEVRVQAVQTLLSLENASTITYLIEAYPDQPIEVQFEILKAIKSSGDKSSLNFLKNQLLNSTESAVKVYAAEVLFSLGQQEFLELLSQDESSSKELIKIIKHALQEKI
;
A
#
# COMPACT_ATOMS: atom_id res chain seq x y z
N MET A 1 57.27 -36.67 -25.39
CA MET A 1 57.12 -35.21 -25.56
C MET A 1 56.03 -34.88 -26.58
N LEU A 2 55.99 -35.54 -27.74
CA LEU A 2 54.97 -35.32 -28.78
C LEU A 2 53.52 -35.60 -28.29
N ASP A 3 53.32 -36.65 -27.49
CA ASP A 3 51.98 -37.05 -27.00
C ASP A 3 51.37 -36.05 -26.01
N SER A 4 52.20 -35.41 -25.18
CA SER A 4 51.76 -34.39 -24.22
C SER A 4 51.29 -33.12 -24.92
N VAL A 5 51.96 -32.72 -26.01
CA VAL A 5 51.56 -31.54 -26.81
C VAL A 5 50.27 -31.83 -27.56
N HIS A 6 50.11 -33.03 -28.11
CA HIS A 6 48.88 -33.44 -28.79
C HIS A 6 47.68 -33.50 -27.83
N PHE A 7 47.88 -34.00 -26.60
CA PHE A 7 46.85 -34.00 -25.57
C PHE A 7 46.41 -32.58 -25.17
N ILE A 8 47.36 -31.68 -24.91
CA ILE A 8 47.07 -30.27 -24.58
C ILE A 8 46.32 -29.59 -25.73
N PHE A 9 46.69 -29.87 -26.98
CA PHE A 9 46.01 -29.34 -28.16
C PHE A 9 44.54 -29.80 -28.25
N LEU A 10 44.27 -31.09 -28.01
CA LEU A 10 42.90 -31.62 -28.00
C LEU A 10 42.05 -31.01 -26.88
N VAL A 11 42.61 -30.85 -25.68
CA VAL A 11 41.93 -30.20 -24.55
C VAL A 11 41.60 -28.75 -24.89
N PHE A 12 42.56 -28.00 -25.46
CA PHE A 12 42.34 -26.63 -25.89
C PHE A 12 41.25 -26.52 -26.97
N LEU A 13 41.25 -27.39 -27.97
CA LEU A 13 40.22 -27.45 -29.00
C LEU A 13 38.84 -27.76 -28.41
N GLY A 14 38.79 -28.68 -27.43
CA GLY A 14 37.58 -28.99 -26.68
C GLY A 14 37.03 -27.77 -25.91
N MET A 15 37.89 -27.06 -25.18
CA MET A 15 37.50 -25.83 -24.47
C MET A 15 37.02 -24.75 -25.43
N LEU A 16 37.70 -24.54 -26.57
CA LEU A 16 37.31 -23.57 -27.59
C LEU A 16 35.93 -23.92 -28.18
N SER A 17 35.67 -25.20 -28.44
CA SER A 17 34.37 -25.66 -28.94
C SER A 17 33.24 -25.43 -27.93
N LEU A 18 33.49 -25.65 -26.64
CA LEU A 18 32.51 -25.43 -25.57
C LEU A 18 32.18 -23.94 -25.41
N VAL A 19 33.20 -23.07 -25.48
CA VAL A 19 33.00 -21.62 -25.47
C VAL A 19 32.18 -21.17 -26.69
N LEU A 20 32.47 -21.72 -27.87
CA LEU A 20 31.73 -21.39 -29.09
C LEU A 20 30.26 -21.85 -29.02
N VAL A 21 29.98 -23.03 -28.45
CA VAL A 21 28.62 -23.50 -28.20
C VAL A 21 27.88 -22.60 -27.21
N MET A 22 28.53 -22.18 -26.11
CA MET A 22 27.91 -21.24 -25.16
C MET A 22 27.60 -19.89 -25.82
N ILE A 23 28.50 -19.36 -26.64
CA ILE A 23 28.26 -18.10 -27.39
C ILE A 23 27.05 -18.27 -28.31
N ILE A 24 26.95 -19.39 -29.04
CA ILE A 24 25.81 -19.66 -29.92
C ILE A 24 24.49 -19.71 -29.12
N ILE A 25 24.48 -20.40 -27.97
CA ILE A 25 23.28 -20.48 -27.11
C ILE A 25 22.86 -19.08 -26.63
N VAL A 26 23.82 -18.25 -26.19
CA VAL A 26 23.53 -16.88 -25.74
C VAL A 26 22.99 -16.02 -26.88
N ILE A 27 23.56 -16.13 -28.09
CA ILE A 27 23.08 -15.39 -29.27
C ILE A 27 21.67 -15.84 -29.65
N ILE A 28 21.40 -17.15 -29.69
CA ILE A 28 20.06 -17.68 -29.99
C ILE A 28 19.04 -17.19 -28.95
N TYR A 29 19.39 -17.26 -27.66
CA TYR A 29 18.54 -16.76 -26.59
C TYR A 29 18.28 -15.25 -26.71
N SER A 30 19.32 -14.47 -27.01
CA SER A 30 19.22 -13.01 -27.20
C SER A 30 18.33 -12.66 -28.39
N ILE A 31 18.47 -13.35 -29.52
CA ILE A 31 17.62 -13.14 -30.71
C ILE A 31 16.18 -13.55 -30.41
N TYR A 32 15.96 -14.67 -29.71
CA TYR A 32 14.63 -15.10 -29.29
C TYR A 32 13.97 -14.05 -28.38
N GLN A 33 14.67 -13.59 -27.35
CA GLN A 33 14.22 -12.54 -26.43
C GLN A 33 13.94 -11.22 -27.17
N TYR A 34 14.81 -10.81 -28.08
CA TYR A 34 14.64 -9.60 -28.88
C TYR A 34 13.39 -9.69 -29.76
N ARG A 35 13.23 -10.79 -30.52
CA ARG A 35 12.04 -11.00 -31.37
C ARG A 35 10.75 -11.05 -30.55
N PHE A 36 10.79 -11.69 -29.40
CA PHE A 36 9.66 -11.75 -28.46
C PHE A 36 9.29 -10.35 -27.95
N SER A 37 10.29 -9.57 -27.54
CA SER A 37 10.10 -8.19 -27.09
C SER A 37 9.53 -7.29 -28.19
N VAL A 38 10.03 -7.38 -29.42
CA VAL A 38 9.52 -6.60 -30.56
C VAL A 38 8.06 -6.98 -30.86
N ARG A 39 7.72 -8.28 -30.82
CA ARG A 39 6.34 -8.76 -31.02
C ARG A 39 5.40 -8.24 -29.94
N ILE A 40 5.81 -8.28 -28.66
CA ILE A 40 5.04 -7.73 -27.54
C ILE A 40 4.83 -6.23 -27.70
N SER A 41 5.85 -5.47 -28.12
CA SER A 41 5.72 -4.03 -28.35
C SER A 41 4.70 -3.74 -29.45
N GLY A 42 4.76 -4.45 -30.59
CA GLY A 42 3.76 -4.29 -31.66
C GLY A 42 2.35 -4.67 -31.21
N TRP A 43 2.20 -5.75 -30.44
CA TRP A 43 0.92 -6.11 -29.83
C TRP A 43 0.40 -5.07 -28.84
N SER A 44 1.29 -4.50 -28.03
CA SER A 44 0.92 -3.41 -27.11
C SER A 44 0.42 -2.20 -27.86
N GLU A 45 1.00 -1.87 -29.03
CA GLU A 45 0.53 -0.76 -29.86
C GLU A 45 -0.87 -1.03 -30.43
N ILE A 46 -1.10 -2.24 -30.96
CA ILE A 46 -2.42 -2.69 -31.46
C ILE A 46 -3.47 -2.60 -30.33
N ILE A 47 -3.17 -3.12 -29.14
CA ILE A 47 -4.07 -3.09 -27.99
C ILE A 47 -4.36 -1.65 -27.55
N ASN A 48 -3.32 -0.82 -27.39
CA ASN A 48 -3.48 0.56 -26.95
C ASN A 48 -4.33 1.36 -27.95
N LYS A 49 -4.13 1.14 -29.25
CA LYS A 49 -4.93 1.76 -30.31
C LYS A 49 -6.40 1.34 -30.19
N LYS A 50 -6.69 0.06 -29.97
CA LYS A 50 -8.06 -0.44 -29.75
C LYS A 50 -8.70 0.19 -28.50
N ILE A 51 -8.02 0.19 -27.36
CA ILE A 51 -8.51 0.79 -26.11
C ILE A 51 -8.79 2.29 -26.30
N THR A 52 -7.82 3.02 -26.87
CA THR A 52 -7.96 4.47 -27.14
C THR A 52 -9.13 4.73 -28.09
N LYS A 53 -9.27 3.92 -29.14
CA LYS A 53 -10.35 4.07 -30.11
C LYS A 53 -11.71 3.95 -29.43
N VAL A 54 -11.88 2.93 -28.60
CA VAL A 54 -13.15 2.66 -27.91
C VAL A 54 -13.45 3.75 -26.88
N ILE A 55 -12.44 4.22 -26.14
CA ILE A 55 -12.64 5.30 -25.15
C ILE A 55 -13.02 6.63 -25.83
N VAL A 56 -12.29 7.03 -26.87
CA VAL A 56 -12.37 8.38 -27.49
C VAL A 56 -13.48 8.49 -28.52
N TYR A 57 -13.70 7.46 -29.35
CA TYR A 57 -14.67 7.49 -30.43
C TYR A 57 -15.94 6.72 -30.04
N GLU A 58 -17.11 7.24 -30.42
CA GLU A 58 -18.38 6.51 -30.40
C GLU A 58 -18.40 5.48 -31.53
N GLU A 59 -19.25 4.45 -31.42
CA GLU A 59 -19.22 3.16 -32.15
C GLU A 59 -19.26 3.23 -33.70
N ASP A 60 -19.29 4.41 -34.30
CA ASP A 60 -19.68 4.63 -35.70
C ASP A 60 -18.58 4.52 -36.76
N GLU A 61 -17.33 4.20 -36.41
CA GLU A 61 -16.32 3.79 -37.40
C GLU A 61 -15.92 2.34 -37.21
N ALA A 62 -16.78 1.45 -37.68
CA ALA A 62 -16.50 0.03 -37.93
C ALA A 62 -15.48 -0.16 -39.08
N LEU A 63 -14.28 0.41 -38.93
CA LEU A 63 -13.11 -0.12 -39.59
C LEU A 63 -12.77 -1.43 -38.89
N THR A 64 -13.05 -2.56 -39.56
CA THR A 64 -12.63 -3.90 -39.16
C THR A 64 -11.14 -3.86 -38.83
N ASP A 65 -10.81 -3.99 -37.54
CA ASP A 65 -9.42 -4.01 -37.07
C ASP A 65 -8.85 -5.41 -37.31
N HIS A 66 -8.56 -5.69 -38.59
CA HIS A 66 -8.11 -7.00 -39.06
C HIS A 66 -6.87 -7.47 -38.28
N ASP A 67 -5.93 -6.55 -38.03
CA ASP A 67 -4.71 -6.84 -37.27
C ASP A 67 -5.02 -7.24 -35.83
N PHE A 68 -5.99 -6.58 -35.19
CA PHE A 68 -6.46 -6.96 -33.86
C PHE A 68 -7.13 -8.33 -33.87
N ILE A 69 -8.02 -8.61 -34.84
CA ILE A 69 -8.73 -9.88 -34.93
C ILE A 69 -7.77 -11.06 -35.13
N GLU A 70 -6.77 -10.90 -36.01
CA GLU A 70 -5.73 -11.90 -36.22
C GLU A 70 -4.86 -12.10 -34.97
N ALA A 71 -4.42 -11.01 -34.34
CA ALA A 71 -3.61 -11.09 -33.12
C ALA A 71 -4.38 -11.69 -31.94
N ASN A 72 -5.69 -11.43 -31.83
CA ASN A 72 -6.56 -11.93 -30.76
C ASN A 72 -6.73 -13.47 -30.77
N LYS A 73 -6.33 -14.17 -31.85
CA LYS A 73 -6.29 -15.63 -31.86
C LYS A 73 -5.14 -16.20 -31.02
N ASP A 74 -4.09 -15.42 -30.77
CA ASP A 74 -2.91 -15.85 -30.02
C ASP A 74 -3.16 -15.74 -28.50
N PRO A 75 -3.01 -16.82 -27.71
CA PRO A 75 -3.19 -16.78 -26.25
C PRO A 75 -2.29 -15.78 -25.53
N LEU A 76 -1.08 -15.54 -26.04
CA LEU A 76 -0.15 -14.57 -25.44
C LEU A 76 -0.62 -13.14 -25.69
N PHE A 77 -1.18 -12.86 -26.87
CA PHE A 77 -1.81 -11.58 -27.15
C PHE A 77 -3.00 -11.35 -26.22
N ARG A 78 -3.88 -12.36 -26.09
CA ARG A 78 -5.05 -12.26 -25.19
C ARG A 78 -4.65 -12.00 -23.74
N ASN A 79 -3.60 -12.67 -23.27
CA ASN A 79 -3.06 -12.43 -21.93
C ASN A 79 -2.54 -10.98 -21.77
N LEU A 80 -1.76 -10.49 -22.74
CA LEU A 80 -1.31 -9.09 -22.76
C LEU A 80 -2.50 -8.11 -22.82
N PHE A 81 -3.52 -8.42 -23.62
CA PHE A 81 -4.72 -7.61 -23.74
C PHE A 81 -5.47 -7.51 -22.41
N LEU A 82 -5.70 -8.63 -21.75
CA LEU A 82 -6.30 -8.67 -20.41
C LEU A 82 -5.50 -7.84 -19.40
N GLN A 83 -4.18 -7.99 -19.34
CA GLN A 83 -3.32 -7.20 -18.46
C GLN A 83 -3.46 -5.69 -18.74
N LYS A 84 -3.46 -5.30 -20.03
CA LYS A 84 -3.63 -3.89 -20.43
C LYS A 84 -5.00 -3.33 -20.08
N LEU A 85 -6.05 -4.14 -20.17
CA LEU A 85 -7.38 -3.71 -19.75
C LEU A 85 -7.45 -3.53 -18.22
N VAL A 86 -6.85 -4.43 -17.43
CA VAL A 86 -6.77 -4.28 -15.96
C VAL A 86 -5.95 -3.06 -15.55
N ASP A 87 -4.83 -2.80 -16.23
CA ASP A 87 -4.03 -1.59 -15.98
C ASP A 87 -4.78 -0.31 -16.37
N SER A 88 -5.60 -0.38 -17.42
CA SER A 88 -6.45 0.73 -17.85
C SER A 88 -7.59 0.96 -16.86
N GLU A 89 -8.24 -0.10 -16.37
CA GLU A 89 -9.35 -0.03 -15.41
C GLU A 89 -8.99 0.78 -14.17
N LYS A 90 -7.76 0.62 -13.66
CA LYS A 90 -7.24 1.38 -12.51
C LYS A 90 -7.02 2.86 -12.78
N LYS A 91 -6.82 3.25 -14.05
CA LYS A 91 -6.45 4.62 -14.48
C LYS A 91 -7.65 5.44 -14.92
N PHE A 92 -8.73 4.79 -15.35
CA PHE A 92 -9.93 5.43 -15.90
C PHE A 92 -11.12 5.31 -14.95
N SER A 93 -12.02 6.30 -14.99
CA SER A 93 -13.25 6.34 -14.20
C SER A 93 -14.47 6.67 -15.09
N GLY A 94 -15.69 6.57 -14.54
CA GLY A 94 -16.92 6.91 -15.26
C GLY A 94 -17.14 6.11 -16.55
N ALA A 95 -17.58 6.79 -17.62
CA ALA A 95 -17.92 6.16 -18.90
C ALA A 95 -16.73 5.41 -19.55
N ALA A 96 -15.50 5.93 -19.42
CA ALA A 96 -14.31 5.28 -19.94
C ALA A 96 -14.05 3.92 -19.26
N LYS A 97 -14.29 3.83 -17.95
CA LYS A 97 -14.22 2.57 -17.21
C LYS A 97 -15.27 1.56 -17.67
N GLY A 98 -16.50 2.02 -17.95
CA GLY A 98 -17.56 1.18 -18.51
C GLY A 98 -17.18 0.58 -19.88
N LYS A 99 -16.58 1.40 -20.75
CA LYS A 99 -16.07 0.96 -22.06
C LYS A 99 -14.95 -0.09 -21.96
N ILE A 100 -14.07 0.01 -20.97
CA ILE A 100 -13.03 -1.00 -20.70
C ILE A 100 -13.65 -2.33 -20.27
N LYS A 101 -14.66 -2.28 -19.39
CA LYS A 101 -15.42 -3.48 -18.98
C LYS A 101 -16.15 -4.12 -20.15
N HIS A 102 -16.75 -3.32 -21.03
CA HIS A 102 -17.38 -3.84 -22.24
C HIS A 102 -16.39 -4.59 -23.14
N LEU A 103 -15.16 -4.08 -23.33
CA LEU A 103 -14.12 -4.80 -24.07
C LEU A 103 -13.74 -6.13 -23.41
N PHE A 104 -13.70 -6.17 -22.09
CA PHE A 104 -13.43 -7.41 -21.36
C PHE A 104 -14.51 -8.46 -21.60
N GLU A 105 -15.78 -8.05 -21.59
CA GLU A 105 -16.94 -8.90 -21.84
C GLU A 105 -17.04 -9.34 -23.32
N GLU A 106 -16.95 -8.39 -24.26
CA GLU A 106 -17.04 -8.60 -25.71
C GLU A 106 -16.06 -9.67 -26.18
N TYR A 107 -14.82 -9.60 -25.69
CA TYR A 107 -13.75 -10.52 -26.06
C TYR A 107 -13.69 -11.77 -25.18
N LYS A 108 -14.63 -11.96 -24.24
CA LYS A 108 -14.71 -13.10 -23.32
C LYS A 108 -13.40 -13.36 -22.55
N LEU A 109 -12.75 -12.29 -22.10
CA LEU A 109 -11.46 -12.41 -21.41
C LEU A 109 -11.60 -12.96 -19.99
N GLN A 110 -12.83 -13.01 -19.45
CA GLN A 110 -13.16 -13.74 -18.23
C GLN A 110 -12.70 -15.20 -18.30
N ASP A 111 -12.91 -15.88 -19.43
CA ASP A 111 -12.50 -17.27 -19.60
C ASP A 111 -10.98 -17.43 -19.49
N ASP A 112 -10.21 -16.46 -19.99
CA ASP A 112 -8.75 -16.49 -19.92
C ASP A 112 -8.24 -16.20 -18.51
N ALA A 113 -8.92 -15.33 -17.77
CA ALA A 113 -8.63 -15.11 -16.34
C ALA A 113 -8.97 -16.35 -15.50
N LEU A 114 -10.11 -17.01 -15.75
CA LEU A 114 -10.51 -18.24 -15.06
C LEU A 114 -9.54 -19.40 -15.33
N LYS A 115 -9.03 -19.55 -16.57
CA LYS A 115 -7.99 -20.55 -16.89
C LYS A 115 -6.70 -20.38 -16.09
N LYS A 116 -6.42 -19.19 -15.54
CA LYS A 116 -5.26 -18.96 -14.68
C LYS A 116 -5.46 -19.54 -13.28
N LEU A 117 -6.70 -19.59 -12.79
CA LEU A 117 -7.02 -20.19 -11.48
C LEU A 117 -6.72 -21.70 -11.45
N SER A 118 -6.81 -22.39 -12.59
CA SER A 118 -6.49 -23.82 -12.70
C SER A 118 -5.00 -24.13 -12.87
N GLN A 119 -4.12 -23.12 -12.87
CA GLN A 119 -2.68 -23.32 -13.04
C GLN A 119 -2.00 -23.75 -11.74
N LYS A 120 -0.84 -24.41 -11.85
CA LYS A 120 -0.04 -24.80 -10.67
C LYS A 120 0.84 -23.68 -10.13
N LYS A 121 1.21 -22.72 -10.98
CA LYS A 121 2.16 -21.66 -10.62
C LYS A 121 1.43 -20.57 -9.84
N SER A 122 1.84 -20.32 -8.61
CA SER A 122 1.19 -19.35 -7.71
C SER A 122 1.02 -17.96 -8.31
N HIS A 123 2.01 -17.43 -9.03
CA HIS A 123 1.90 -16.11 -9.66
C HIS A 123 0.84 -16.05 -10.76
N LEU A 124 0.55 -17.18 -11.44
CA LEU A 124 -0.52 -17.23 -12.44
C LEU A 124 -1.89 -17.24 -11.75
N ILE A 125 -2.05 -18.04 -10.69
CA ILE A 125 -3.28 -18.07 -9.89
C ILE A 125 -3.57 -16.68 -9.33
N ALA A 126 -2.58 -16.07 -8.66
CA ALA A 126 -2.69 -14.73 -8.10
C ALA A 126 -3.04 -13.69 -9.18
N GLY A 127 -2.40 -13.74 -10.34
CA GLY A 127 -2.74 -12.89 -11.48
C GLY A 127 -4.18 -13.08 -11.96
N GLY A 128 -4.67 -14.32 -12.04
CA GLY A 128 -6.06 -14.61 -12.39
C GLY A 128 -7.06 -14.03 -11.38
N ILE A 129 -6.81 -14.21 -10.08
CA ILE A 129 -7.65 -13.61 -9.02
C ILE A 129 -7.66 -12.09 -9.15
N GLN A 130 -6.48 -11.47 -9.34
CA GLN A 130 -6.34 -10.03 -9.49
C GLN A 130 -7.12 -9.50 -10.70
N GLU A 131 -7.02 -10.19 -11.84
CA GLU A 131 -7.70 -9.80 -13.08
C GLU A 131 -9.23 -9.89 -12.95
N LEU A 132 -9.73 -11.00 -12.38
CA LEU A 132 -11.16 -11.19 -12.11
C LEU A 132 -11.70 -10.14 -11.14
N THR A 133 -10.91 -9.81 -10.10
CA THR A 133 -11.27 -8.80 -9.11
C THR A 133 -11.31 -7.40 -9.71
N ALA A 134 -10.28 -7.00 -10.45
CA ALA A 134 -10.21 -5.69 -11.10
C ALA A 134 -11.34 -5.48 -12.12
N MET A 135 -11.75 -6.54 -12.81
CA MET A 135 -12.85 -6.50 -13.77
C MET A 135 -14.24 -6.67 -13.13
N ASN A 136 -14.32 -6.81 -11.82
CA ASN A 136 -15.56 -7.02 -11.05
C ASN A 136 -16.36 -8.26 -11.48
N VAL A 137 -15.68 -9.39 -11.70
CA VAL A 137 -16.32 -10.67 -12.05
C VAL A 137 -16.81 -11.36 -10.77
N GLU A 138 -17.94 -10.91 -10.23
CA GLU A 138 -18.51 -11.41 -8.97
C GLU A 138 -18.81 -12.91 -8.99
N GLU A 139 -19.23 -13.45 -10.13
CA GLU A 139 -19.51 -14.89 -10.32
C GLU A 139 -18.30 -15.79 -10.04
N SER A 140 -17.08 -15.24 -10.06
CA SER A 140 -15.85 -15.98 -9.77
C SER A 140 -15.56 -16.16 -8.28
N LEU A 141 -16.31 -15.48 -7.39
CA LEU A 141 -16.13 -15.54 -5.94
C LEU A 141 -16.08 -16.96 -5.35
N PRO A 142 -16.98 -17.91 -5.74
CA PRO A 142 -16.92 -19.27 -5.22
C PRO A 142 -15.62 -20.00 -5.57
N GLU A 143 -15.09 -19.76 -6.78
CA GLU A 143 -13.80 -20.33 -7.20
C GLU A 143 -12.62 -19.65 -6.48
N ILE A 144 -12.67 -18.32 -6.35
CA ILE A 144 -11.64 -17.55 -5.63
C ILE A 144 -11.58 -17.95 -4.14
N SER A 145 -12.73 -18.20 -3.52
CA SER A 145 -12.82 -18.55 -2.09
C SER A 145 -12.08 -19.84 -1.74
N LYS A 146 -11.90 -20.77 -2.70
CA LYS A 146 -11.10 -22.00 -2.52
C LYS A 146 -9.62 -21.70 -2.23
N PHE A 147 -9.15 -20.50 -2.56
CA PHE A 147 -7.77 -20.07 -2.36
C PHE A 147 -7.52 -19.38 -1.00
N LEU A 148 -8.55 -19.22 -0.17
CA LEU A 148 -8.42 -18.69 1.21
C LEU A 148 -7.65 -19.61 2.17
N THR A 149 -7.22 -20.78 1.73
CA THR A 149 -6.33 -21.68 2.49
C THR A 149 -5.09 -22.07 1.68
N HIS A 150 -4.79 -21.34 0.62
CA HIS A 150 -3.71 -21.69 -0.29
C HIS A 150 -2.33 -21.44 0.35
N ALA A 151 -1.39 -22.39 0.20
CA ALA A 151 -0.08 -22.34 0.84
C ALA A 151 0.81 -21.16 0.40
N SER A 152 0.57 -20.62 -0.80
CA SER A 152 1.30 -19.44 -1.29
C SER A 152 0.72 -18.16 -0.68
N PRO A 153 1.51 -17.36 0.05
CA PRO A 153 1.03 -16.10 0.65
C PRO A 153 0.47 -15.13 -0.38
N GLN A 154 1.06 -15.05 -1.56
CA GLN A 154 0.59 -14.18 -2.64
C GLN A 154 -0.83 -14.56 -3.08
N VAL A 155 -1.09 -15.85 -3.30
CA VAL A 155 -2.41 -16.34 -3.73
C VAL A 155 -3.44 -16.12 -2.63
N TYR A 156 -3.08 -16.43 -1.38
CA TYR A 156 -3.93 -16.21 -0.22
C TYR A 156 -4.33 -14.72 -0.07
N GLN A 157 -3.36 -13.80 -0.19
CA GLN A 157 -3.60 -12.36 -0.09
C GLN A 157 -4.47 -11.81 -1.22
N GLU A 158 -4.31 -12.29 -2.46
CA GLU A 158 -5.20 -11.91 -3.55
C GLU A 158 -6.62 -12.45 -3.34
N ALA A 159 -6.77 -13.66 -2.82
CA ALA A 159 -8.08 -14.21 -2.50
C ALA A 159 -8.80 -13.42 -1.38
N GLN A 160 -8.07 -13.05 -0.32
CA GLN A 160 -8.59 -12.18 0.73
C GLN A 160 -8.98 -10.81 0.19
N TYR A 161 -8.12 -10.20 -0.62
CA TYR A 161 -8.42 -8.91 -1.24
C TYR A 161 -9.67 -8.98 -2.12
N ALA A 162 -9.79 -10.02 -2.95
CA ALA A 162 -10.97 -10.25 -3.76
C ALA A 162 -12.24 -10.35 -2.89
N LEU A 163 -12.20 -11.13 -1.82
CA LEU A 163 -13.33 -11.27 -0.90
C LEU A 163 -13.78 -9.92 -0.32
N VAL A 164 -12.83 -9.09 0.11
CA VAL A 164 -13.11 -7.74 0.65
C VAL A 164 -13.57 -6.77 -0.44
N ASN A 165 -13.01 -6.87 -1.65
CA ASN A 165 -13.41 -6.03 -2.78
C ASN A 165 -14.87 -6.29 -3.18
N PHE A 166 -15.31 -7.54 -3.18
CA PHE A 166 -16.67 -7.90 -3.55
C PHE A 166 -17.68 -7.80 -2.40
N ASN A 167 -17.32 -8.23 -1.19
CA ASN A 167 -18.24 -8.26 -0.04
C ASN A 167 -18.11 -7.02 0.87
N GLY A 168 -17.22 -6.08 0.54
CA GLY A 168 -16.98 -4.89 1.34
C GLY A 168 -16.50 -5.24 2.76
N PHE A 169 -17.08 -4.58 3.76
CA PHE A 169 -16.73 -4.75 5.17
C PHE A 169 -16.89 -6.20 5.64
N GLU A 170 -17.93 -6.91 5.19
CA GLU A 170 -18.16 -8.33 5.56
C GLU A 170 -17.04 -9.25 5.04
N GLY A 171 -16.28 -8.84 4.04
CA GLY A 171 -15.10 -9.59 3.61
C GLY A 171 -13.97 -9.61 4.66
N LEU A 172 -14.04 -8.79 5.71
CA LEU A 172 -13.02 -8.70 6.76
C LEU A 172 -13.16 -9.74 7.89
N HIS A 173 -14.19 -10.59 7.90
CA HIS A 173 -14.38 -11.59 8.96
C HIS A 173 -13.16 -12.51 9.18
N TYR A 174 -12.29 -12.68 8.18
CA TYR A 174 -11.05 -13.44 8.35
C TYR A 174 -10.09 -12.83 9.39
N LEU A 175 -10.23 -11.54 9.73
CA LEU A 175 -9.43 -10.86 10.75
C LEU A 175 -9.59 -11.50 12.13
N ASP A 176 -10.71 -12.18 12.39
CA ASP A 176 -10.96 -12.92 13.65
C ASP A 176 -9.96 -14.07 13.87
N THR A 177 -9.40 -14.60 12.78
CA THR A 177 -8.62 -15.86 12.81
C THR A 177 -7.20 -15.71 12.27
N ILE A 178 -6.86 -14.55 11.68
CA ILE A 178 -5.57 -14.37 11.02
C ILE A 178 -4.42 -14.27 12.03
N GLN A 179 -3.49 -15.22 11.91
CA GLN A 179 -2.26 -15.25 12.73
C GLN A 179 -1.09 -14.50 12.08
N SER A 180 -1.07 -14.39 10.76
CA SER A 180 0.00 -13.72 10.02
C SER A 180 -0.13 -12.20 10.09
N VAL A 181 1.02 -11.51 10.05
CA VAL A 181 1.07 -10.05 9.94
C VAL A 181 0.51 -9.60 8.58
N ILE A 182 -0.41 -8.64 8.61
CA ILE A 182 -0.94 -7.96 7.42
C ILE A 182 0.01 -6.82 7.07
N SER A 183 0.65 -6.89 5.89
CA SER A 183 1.59 -5.86 5.44
C SER A 183 0.90 -4.50 5.25
N GLU A 184 1.65 -3.41 5.42
CA GLU A 184 1.10 -2.06 5.25
C GLU A 184 0.44 -1.84 3.88
N TRP A 185 1.07 -2.36 2.82
CA TRP A 185 0.50 -2.29 1.48
C TRP A 185 -0.85 -3.04 1.38
N GLN A 186 -0.95 -4.24 1.99
CA GLN A 186 -2.20 -4.98 2.01
C GLN A 186 -3.26 -4.21 2.82
N GLN A 187 -2.89 -3.65 3.97
CA GLN A 187 -3.78 -2.80 4.76
C GLN A 187 -4.30 -1.60 3.95
N LEU A 188 -3.43 -0.89 3.22
CA LEU A 188 -3.84 0.23 2.36
C LEU A 188 -4.81 -0.22 1.26
N ARG A 189 -4.50 -1.36 0.63
CA ARG A 189 -5.33 -1.92 -0.44
C ARG A 189 -6.73 -2.31 0.07
N LEU A 190 -6.80 -3.02 1.20
CA LEU A 190 -8.06 -3.38 1.87
C LEU A 190 -8.83 -2.13 2.33
N LEU A 191 -8.14 -1.17 2.92
CA LEU A 191 -8.75 0.08 3.37
C LEU A 191 -9.36 0.84 2.20
N SER A 192 -8.72 0.81 1.02
CA SER A 192 -9.22 1.50 -0.18
C SER A 192 -10.47 0.84 -0.79
N SER A 193 -10.62 -0.48 -0.67
CA SER A 193 -11.75 -1.21 -1.25
C SER A 193 -13.03 -1.12 -0.42
N ILE A 194 -12.92 -0.84 0.88
CA ILE A 194 -14.09 -0.74 1.77
C ILE A 194 -14.69 0.66 1.64
N THR A 195 -15.96 0.77 1.25
CA THR A 195 -16.63 2.08 1.02
C THR A 195 -17.56 2.50 2.16
N HIS A 196 -18.04 1.55 2.95
CA HIS A 196 -18.95 1.75 4.07
C HIS A 196 -18.70 0.68 5.14
N ILE A 197 -19.21 0.92 6.35
CA ILE A 197 -19.21 -0.03 7.46
C ILE A 197 -20.63 -0.58 7.64
N SER A 198 -20.72 -1.84 8.05
CA SER A 198 -21.96 -2.54 8.37
C SER A 198 -22.60 -1.99 9.66
N GLU A 199 -23.93 -1.87 9.71
CA GLU A 199 -24.66 -1.30 10.87
C GLU A 199 -24.40 -2.04 12.20
N ASN A 200 -23.99 -3.32 12.14
CA ASN A 200 -23.70 -4.16 13.31
C ASN A 200 -22.19 -4.43 13.51
N SER A 201 -21.33 -3.51 13.06
CA SER A 201 -19.87 -3.69 13.10
C SER A 201 -19.23 -3.57 14.49
N ASP A 202 -19.92 -2.97 15.46
CA ASP A 202 -19.31 -2.59 16.74
C ASP A 202 -18.67 -3.79 17.47
N GLY A 203 -19.37 -4.94 17.50
CA GLY A 203 -18.83 -6.15 18.12
C GLY A 203 -17.54 -6.65 17.45
N LEU A 204 -17.48 -6.61 16.11
CA LEU A 204 -16.32 -7.04 15.33
C LEU A 204 -15.14 -6.10 15.54
N ILE A 205 -15.38 -4.78 15.44
CA ILE A 205 -14.35 -3.76 15.62
C ILE A 205 -13.76 -3.84 17.03
N ASN A 206 -14.59 -4.03 18.05
CA ASN A 206 -14.13 -4.20 19.43
C ASN A 206 -13.25 -5.46 19.57
N GLY A 207 -13.67 -6.58 18.95
CA GLY A 207 -12.86 -7.80 18.90
C GLY A 207 -11.51 -7.58 18.23
N TRP A 208 -11.48 -6.89 17.09
CA TRP A 208 -10.25 -6.63 16.34
C TRP A 208 -9.30 -5.65 17.04
N LEU A 209 -9.80 -4.69 17.81
CA LEU A 209 -8.96 -3.81 18.64
C LEU A 209 -8.25 -4.57 19.77
N GLN A 210 -8.82 -5.69 20.22
CA GLN A 210 -8.28 -6.55 21.26
C GLN A 210 -7.48 -7.74 20.70
N SER A 211 -7.24 -7.75 19.39
CA SER A 211 -6.50 -8.84 18.75
C SER A 211 -5.08 -8.94 19.29
N SER A 212 -4.59 -10.17 19.45
CA SER A 212 -3.18 -10.43 19.76
C SER A 212 -2.25 -10.16 18.56
N ASN A 213 -2.82 -9.90 17.38
CA ASN A 213 -2.08 -9.55 16.18
C ASN A 213 -2.07 -8.03 16.01
N ASP A 214 -0.94 -7.40 16.35
CA ASP A 214 -0.76 -5.94 16.25
C ASP A 214 -1.19 -5.37 14.89
N SER A 215 -0.95 -6.09 13.78
CA SER A 215 -1.33 -5.62 12.45
C SER A 215 -2.84 -5.56 12.23
N VAL A 216 -3.61 -6.41 12.91
CA VAL A 216 -5.09 -6.37 12.93
C VAL A 216 -5.54 -5.17 13.74
N THR A 217 -4.97 -4.93 14.91
CA THR A 217 -5.26 -3.76 15.76
C THR A 217 -4.97 -2.46 15.01
N ILE A 218 -3.80 -2.37 14.36
CA ILE A 218 -3.38 -1.22 13.55
C ILE A 218 -4.33 -1.00 12.35
N PHE A 219 -4.70 -2.06 11.63
CA PHE A 219 -5.64 -1.97 10.53
C PHE A 219 -7.03 -1.50 11.01
N THR A 220 -7.47 -1.98 12.17
CA THR A 220 -8.74 -1.58 12.79
C THR A 220 -8.73 -0.11 13.19
N LEU A 221 -7.63 0.38 13.77
CA LEU A 221 -7.43 1.81 14.05
C LEU A 221 -7.52 2.66 12.76
N LYS A 222 -6.96 2.18 11.64
CA LYS A 222 -7.10 2.85 10.32
C LYS A 222 -8.55 2.87 9.82
N LEU A 223 -9.31 1.78 10.01
CA LEU A 223 -10.74 1.74 9.69
C LEU A 223 -11.53 2.75 10.51
N ILE A 224 -11.31 2.78 11.82
CA ILE A 224 -11.97 3.71 12.75
C ILE A 224 -11.74 5.16 12.32
N ARG A 225 -10.51 5.53 11.95
CA ARG A 225 -10.21 6.85 11.42
C ARG A 225 -10.90 7.14 10.10
N LYS A 226 -10.88 6.18 9.15
CA LYS A 226 -11.51 6.38 7.84
C LYS A 226 -13.00 6.67 7.96
N PHE A 227 -13.68 5.97 8.86
CA PHE A 227 -15.13 6.01 9.00
C PHE A 227 -15.64 6.82 10.20
N GLN A 228 -14.73 7.47 10.95
CA GLN A 228 -15.06 8.34 12.09
C GLN A 228 -15.96 7.67 13.13
N ILE A 229 -15.57 6.48 13.59
CA ILE A 229 -16.38 5.68 14.52
C ILE A 229 -16.15 6.19 15.95
N LEU A 230 -16.93 7.19 16.38
CA LEU A 230 -16.74 7.85 17.67
C LEU A 230 -17.08 6.96 18.89
N SER A 231 -17.93 5.94 18.70
CA SER A 231 -18.40 5.04 19.78
C SER A 231 -17.26 4.26 20.43
N VAL A 232 -16.14 4.05 19.73
CA VAL A 232 -15.00 3.26 20.23
C VAL A 232 -13.90 4.10 20.87
N TYR A 233 -14.12 5.39 21.10
CA TYR A 233 -13.12 6.32 21.63
C TYR A 233 -12.42 5.81 22.90
N SER A 234 -13.18 5.31 23.88
CA SER A 234 -12.61 4.79 25.14
C SER A 234 -11.68 3.60 24.93
N MET A 235 -12.05 2.67 24.05
CA MET A 235 -11.22 1.52 23.70
C MET A 235 -9.95 1.94 22.96
N VAL A 236 -10.04 2.94 22.08
CA VAL A 236 -8.84 3.53 21.44
C VAL A 236 -7.94 4.19 22.49
N ALA A 237 -8.51 4.85 23.50
CA ALA A 237 -7.75 5.47 24.58
C ALA A 237 -6.95 4.43 25.38
N GLU A 238 -7.54 3.26 25.68
CA GLU A 238 -6.85 2.16 26.37
C GLU A 238 -5.64 1.62 25.58
N LEU A 239 -5.62 1.77 24.26
CA LEU A 239 -4.50 1.33 23.43
C LEU A 239 -3.27 2.24 23.49
N THR A 240 -3.33 3.41 24.15
CA THR A 240 -2.14 4.25 24.36
C THR A 240 -1.13 3.63 25.32
N VAL A 241 -1.51 2.57 26.06
CA VAL A 241 -0.59 1.82 26.94
C VAL A 241 -0.29 0.40 26.42
N HIS A 242 -0.65 0.10 25.17
CA HIS A 242 -0.44 -1.21 24.54
C HIS A 242 1.04 -1.66 24.56
N SER A 243 1.36 -2.95 24.53
CA SER A 243 2.77 -3.40 24.57
C SER A 243 3.59 -2.94 23.35
N SER A 244 2.94 -2.85 22.19
CA SER A 244 3.52 -2.44 20.93
C SER A 244 3.52 -0.92 20.75
N THR A 245 4.70 -0.32 20.59
CA THR A 245 4.87 1.12 20.33
C THR A 245 4.12 1.57 19.07
N GLU A 246 4.09 0.74 18.03
CA GLU A 246 3.41 1.07 16.78
C GLU A 246 1.88 1.17 16.97
N VAL A 247 1.29 0.26 17.75
CA VAL A 247 -0.13 0.35 18.13
C VAL A 247 -0.40 1.64 18.90
N ARG A 248 0.46 2.03 19.84
CA ARG A 248 0.30 3.28 20.60
C ARG A 248 0.34 4.52 19.69
N VAL A 249 1.29 4.57 18.75
CA VAL A 249 1.37 5.65 17.74
C VAL A 249 0.07 5.72 16.94
N GLN A 250 -0.43 4.57 16.48
CA GLN A 250 -1.69 4.50 15.74
C GLN A 250 -2.90 4.90 16.61
N ALA A 251 -2.90 4.57 17.90
CA ALA A 251 -3.95 4.96 18.83
C ALA A 251 -3.99 6.48 19.02
N VAL A 252 -2.83 7.14 19.20
CA VAL A 252 -2.74 8.61 19.28
C VAL A 252 -3.28 9.27 18.01
N GLN A 253 -2.89 8.77 16.82
CA GLN A 253 -3.41 9.25 15.54
C GLN A 253 -4.93 9.08 15.45
N THR A 254 -5.47 7.98 15.98
CA THR A 254 -6.91 7.73 15.98
C THR A 254 -7.65 8.64 16.96
N LEU A 255 -7.14 8.84 18.17
CA LEU A 255 -7.73 9.77 19.15
C LEU A 255 -7.78 11.21 18.61
N LEU A 256 -6.74 11.64 17.89
CA LEU A 256 -6.72 12.93 17.22
C LEU A 256 -7.76 13.00 16.09
N SER A 257 -7.97 11.92 15.34
CA SER A 257 -9.00 11.91 14.31
C SER A 257 -10.41 11.96 14.89
N LEU A 258 -10.65 11.30 16.02
CA LEU A 258 -11.97 11.25 16.67
C LEU A 258 -12.23 12.45 17.59
N GLU A 259 -11.22 13.29 17.82
CA GLU A 259 -11.09 14.39 18.80
C GLU A 259 -12.35 14.81 19.57
N ASN A 260 -12.23 14.84 20.90
CA ASN A 260 -13.21 15.46 21.79
C ASN A 260 -12.51 16.45 22.74
N ALA A 261 -13.30 17.17 23.54
CA ALA A 261 -12.80 18.22 24.44
C ALA A 261 -11.74 17.75 25.46
N SER A 262 -11.65 16.43 25.74
CA SER A 262 -10.70 15.84 26.69
C SER A 262 -9.49 15.18 26.04
N THR A 263 -9.46 15.04 24.71
CA THR A 263 -8.39 14.29 24.01
C THR A 263 -7.01 14.82 24.33
N ILE A 264 -6.80 16.13 24.22
CA ILE A 264 -5.47 16.73 24.43
C ILE A 264 -5.03 16.61 25.89
N THR A 265 -5.94 16.84 26.83
CA THR A 265 -5.66 16.65 28.26
C THR A 265 -5.24 15.21 28.56
N TYR A 266 -5.98 14.23 28.03
CA TYR A 266 -5.64 12.81 28.19
C TYR A 266 -4.25 12.47 27.63
N LEU A 267 -3.93 12.96 26.42
CA LEU A 267 -2.63 12.70 25.80
C LEU A 267 -1.48 13.36 26.57
N ILE A 268 -1.69 14.54 27.14
CA ILE A 268 -0.70 15.22 27.99
C ILE A 268 -0.46 14.43 29.28
N GLU A 269 -1.52 13.91 29.91
CA GLU A 269 -1.42 13.10 31.12
C GLU A 269 -0.67 11.79 30.86
N ALA A 270 -0.92 11.14 29.73
CA ALA A 270 -0.25 9.90 29.35
C ALA A 270 1.22 10.11 28.92
N TYR A 271 1.60 11.30 28.48
CA TYR A 271 2.89 11.61 27.84
C TYR A 271 4.15 11.13 28.59
N PRO A 272 4.28 11.32 29.92
CA PRO A 272 5.52 10.97 30.63
C PRO A 272 5.90 9.49 30.56
N ASP A 273 4.89 8.61 30.47
CA ASP A 273 5.07 7.15 30.47
C ASP A 273 5.22 6.55 29.06
N GLN A 274 5.31 7.42 28.04
CA GLN A 274 5.36 6.99 26.64
C GLN A 274 6.79 6.85 26.09
N PRO A 275 7.04 5.86 25.22
CA PRO A 275 8.25 5.81 24.40
C PRO A 275 8.40 7.07 23.54
N ILE A 276 9.64 7.38 23.17
CA ILE A 276 9.99 8.61 22.45
C ILE A 276 9.21 8.76 21.13
N GLU A 277 8.96 7.67 20.42
CA GLU A 277 8.19 7.66 19.17
C GLU A 277 6.74 8.10 19.40
N VAL A 278 6.13 7.67 20.50
CA VAL A 278 4.75 8.02 20.87
C VAL A 278 4.69 9.44 21.41
N GLN A 279 5.71 9.88 22.18
CA GLN A 279 5.83 11.27 22.60
C GLN A 279 5.86 12.23 21.41
N PHE A 280 6.61 11.92 20.36
CA PHE A 280 6.61 12.71 19.13
C PHE A 280 5.22 12.75 18.47
N GLU A 281 4.52 11.63 18.45
CA GLU A 281 3.18 11.59 17.87
C GLU A 281 2.17 12.41 18.69
N ILE A 282 2.28 12.41 20.03
CA ILE A 282 1.47 13.27 20.90
C ILE A 282 1.75 14.75 20.63
N LEU A 283 3.01 15.14 20.47
CA LEU A 283 3.35 16.52 20.15
C LEU A 283 2.81 16.95 18.78
N LYS A 284 2.86 16.06 17.78
CA LYS A 284 2.21 16.29 16.48
C LYS A 284 0.70 16.46 16.65
N ALA A 285 0.07 15.63 17.47
CA ALA A 285 -1.37 15.71 17.73
C ALA A 285 -1.75 17.05 18.37
N ILE A 286 -0.98 17.51 19.35
CA ILE A 286 -1.16 18.84 19.97
C ILE A 286 -1.02 19.94 18.90
N LYS A 287 0.02 19.89 18.05
CA LYS A 287 0.23 20.84 16.95
C LYS A 287 -0.97 20.91 16.01
N SER A 288 -1.51 19.75 15.63
CA SER A 288 -2.64 19.63 14.71
C SER A 288 -3.96 20.10 15.32
N SER A 289 -4.21 19.85 16.61
CA SER A 289 -5.42 20.31 17.30
C SER A 289 -5.50 21.83 17.46
N GLY A 290 -4.34 22.49 17.58
CA GLY A 290 -4.30 23.92 17.90
C GLY A 290 -4.73 24.25 19.34
N ASP A 291 -4.88 23.26 20.22
CA ASP A 291 -5.39 23.47 21.58
C ASP A 291 -4.39 24.23 22.47
N LYS A 292 -4.80 25.43 22.90
CA LYS A 292 -4.01 26.30 23.78
C LYS A 292 -3.95 25.80 25.23
N SER A 293 -4.75 24.81 25.62
CA SER A 293 -4.63 24.16 26.94
C SER A 293 -3.25 23.52 27.15
N SER A 294 -2.59 23.13 26.04
CA SER A 294 -1.28 22.47 26.02
C SER A 294 -0.09 23.42 26.27
N LEU A 295 -0.29 24.73 26.31
CA LEU A 295 0.80 25.72 26.35
C LEU A 295 1.76 25.52 27.53
N ASN A 296 1.24 25.29 28.73
CA ASN A 296 2.07 25.09 29.91
C ASN A 296 2.90 23.82 29.81
N PHE A 297 2.30 22.75 29.28
CA PHE A 297 3.00 21.49 29.01
C PHE A 297 4.13 21.70 28.00
N LEU A 298 3.88 22.37 26.88
CA LEU A 298 4.88 22.63 25.85
C LEU A 298 6.03 23.51 26.36
N LYS A 299 5.74 24.54 27.16
CA LYS A 299 6.76 25.37 27.83
C LYS A 299 7.64 24.52 28.74
N ASN A 300 7.04 23.62 29.51
CA ASN A 300 7.78 22.69 30.36
C ASN A 300 8.67 21.75 29.53
N GLN A 301 8.17 21.18 28.42
CA GLN A 301 8.97 20.29 27.56
C GLN A 301 10.14 21.01 26.90
N LEU A 302 9.96 22.26 26.46
CA LEU A 302 11.04 23.06 25.89
C LEU A 302 12.19 23.30 26.91
N LEU A 303 11.84 23.58 28.16
CA LEU A 303 12.81 23.96 29.18
C LEU A 303 13.46 22.75 29.86
N ASN A 304 12.68 21.71 30.15
CA ASN A 304 13.06 20.66 31.09
C ASN A 304 13.25 19.27 30.46
N SER A 305 12.90 19.06 29.18
CA SER A 305 13.10 17.76 28.54
C SER A 305 14.59 17.40 28.46
N THR A 306 14.93 16.11 28.56
CA THR A 306 16.30 15.64 28.34
C THR A 306 16.63 15.50 26.86
N GLU A 307 15.62 15.28 26.03
CA GLU A 307 15.77 15.01 24.60
C GLU A 307 15.76 16.33 23.80
N SER A 308 16.87 16.68 23.16
CA SER A 308 16.98 17.89 22.33
C SER A 308 15.92 17.93 21.23
N ALA A 309 15.57 16.77 20.65
CA ALA A 309 14.57 16.68 19.61
C ALA A 309 13.14 16.99 20.13
N VAL A 310 12.82 16.62 21.38
CA VAL A 310 11.55 17.03 22.03
C VAL A 310 11.52 18.54 22.26
N LYS A 311 12.64 19.14 22.68
CA LYS A 311 12.75 20.60 22.84
C LYS A 311 12.53 21.34 21.53
N VAL A 312 13.16 20.88 20.44
CA VAL A 312 12.97 21.45 19.10
C VAL A 312 11.50 21.41 18.71
N TYR A 313 10.87 20.25 18.86
CA TYR A 313 9.49 20.10 18.49
C TYR A 313 8.57 20.97 19.36
N ALA A 314 8.79 21.02 20.69
CA ALA A 314 8.03 21.88 21.59
C ALA A 314 8.15 23.37 21.21
N ALA A 315 9.33 23.85 20.81
CA ALA A 315 9.52 25.20 20.33
C ALA A 315 8.73 25.48 19.03
N GLU A 316 8.75 24.55 18.07
CA GLU A 316 7.96 24.67 16.84
C GLU A 316 6.45 24.72 17.11
N VAL A 317 5.95 23.88 18.02
CA VAL A 317 4.53 23.87 18.38
C VAL A 317 4.16 25.18 19.07
N LEU A 318 4.96 25.65 20.03
CA LEU A 318 4.75 26.94 20.69
C LEU A 318 4.70 28.10 19.69
N PHE A 319 5.60 28.11 18.72
CA PHE A 319 5.57 29.10 17.63
C PHE A 319 4.27 29.01 16.82
N SER A 320 3.86 27.80 16.40
CA SER A 320 2.61 27.60 15.66
C SER A 320 1.35 27.99 16.43
N LEU A 321 1.39 27.93 17.77
CA LEU A 321 0.32 28.38 18.67
C LEU A 321 0.41 29.89 19.02
N GLY A 322 1.30 30.63 18.38
CA GLY A 322 1.44 32.08 18.53
C GLY A 322 2.22 32.53 19.76
N GLN A 323 3.04 31.68 20.38
CA GLN A 323 3.89 32.03 21.53
C GLN A 323 5.25 32.62 21.11
N GLN A 324 5.29 33.43 20.06
CA GLN A 324 6.52 34.03 19.54
C GLN A 324 7.22 34.92 20.59
N GLU A 325 6.47 35.80 21.25
CA GLU A 325 7.01 36.71 22.28
C GLU A 325 7.69 35.95 23.43
N PHE A 326 7.09 34.83 23.87
CA PHE A 326 7.65 33.97 24.89
C PHE A 326 9.00 33.36 24.44
N LEU A 327 9.09 32.92 23.19
CA LEU A 327 10.31 32.37 22.62
C LEU A 327 11.40 33.44 22.50
N GLU A 328 11.04 34.65 22.03
CA GLU A 328 11.98 35.77 21.91
C GLU A 328 12.55 36.17 23.28
N LEU A 329 11.72 36.27 24.31
CA LEU A 329 12.15 36.55 25.68
C LEU A 329 13.14 35.50 26.19
N LEU A 330 12.86 34.21 25.99
CA LEU A 330 13.77 33.13 26.37
C LEU A 330 15.11 33.17 25.61
N SER A 331 15.10 33.63 24.35
CA SER A 331 16.33 33.73 23.54
C SER A 331 17.26 34.86 23.97
N GLN A 332 16.70 35.89 24.62
CA GLN A 332 17.42 37.07 25.10
C GLN A 332 17.86 36.94 26.57
N ASP A 333 17.35 35.95 27.29
CA ASP A 333 17.73 35.66 28.68
C ASP A 333 19.17 35.14 28.77
N GLU A 334 20.02 35.83 29.54
CA GLU A 334 21.42 35.46 29.75
C GLU A 334 21.59 34.12 30.50
N SER A 335 20.56 33.66 31.20
CA SER A 335 20.55 32.37 31.90
C SER A 335 20.24 31.18 30.99
N SER A 336 19.76 31.42 29.76
CA SER A 336 19.44 30.38 28.79
C SER A 336 20.69 29.68 28.25
N SER A 337 20.64 28.35 28.18
CA SER A 337 21.72 27.57 27.60
C SER A 337 21.92 27.87 26.10
N LYS A 338 23.16 27.76 25.61
CA LYS A 338 23.46 27.93 24.17
C LYS A 338 22.65 27.01 23.26
N GLU A 339 22.36 25.80 23.75
CA GLU A 339 21.52 24.82 23.05
C GLU A 339 20.08 25.33 22.91
N LEU A 340 19.47 25.78 24.01
CA LEU A 340 18.11 26.31 24.03
C LEU A 340 17.97 27.53 23.10
N ILE A 341 18.94 28.45 23.12
CA ILE A 341 18.96 29.62 22.21
C ILE A 341 19.02 29.17 20.75
N LYS A 342 19.81 28.14 20.42
CA LYS A 342 19.90 27.60 19.05
C LYS A 342 18.58 26.99 18.61
N ILE A 343 17.92 26.25 19.50
CA ILE A 343 16.61 25.62 19.25
C ILE A 343 15.55 26.69 19.00
N ILE A 344 15.49 27.71 19.86
CA ILE A 344 14.53 28.81 19.72
C ILE A 344 14.76 29.56 18.41
N LYS A 345 16.02 29.87 18.07
CA LYS A 345 16.34 30.50 16.78
C LYS A 345 15.89 29.67 15.59
N HIS A 346 16.08 28.35 15.65
CA HIS A 346 15.59 27.44 14.61
C HIS A 346 14.06 27.48 14.49
N ALA A 347 13.32 27.49 15.61
CA ALA A 347 11.87 27.59 15.59
C ALA A 347 11.35 28.98 15.12
N LEU A 348 12.07 30.07 15.45
CA LEU A 348 11.71 31.44 15.06
C LEU A 348 12.12 31.79 13.61
N GLN A 349 13.07 31.05 13.02
CA GLN A 349 13.59 31.29 11.67
C GLN A 349 14.00 29.96 10.99
N GLU A 350 13.09 29.38 10.18
CA GLU A 350 13.27 28.96 8.76
C GLU A 350 12.27 27.87 8.31
N LYS A 351 11.29 28.26 7.48
CA LYS A 351 11.35 27.78 6.09
C LYS A 351 12.21 28.80 5.36
N ILE A 352 13.41 28.42 4.92
CA ILE A 352 13.94 28.94 3.65
C ILE A 352 13.04 28.38 2.55
#